data_AF-A0A9P7AS04-F1
#
_entry.id   AF-A0A9P7AS04-F1
#
_cell.length_a   1.000
_cell.length_b   1.000
_cell.length_c   1.000
_cell.angle_alpha   90.00
_cell.angle_beta   90.00
_cell.angle_gamma   90.00
#
_symmetry.space_group_name_H-M   'P 1'
#
loop_
_entity.id
_entity.type
_entity.pdbx_description
1 polymer ?
#
loop_
_entity_poly.entity_id
_entity_poly.type
_entity_poly.pdbx_seq_one_letter_code
_entity_poly.pdbx_strand_id
1 'polypeptide(L)'
;MNYTNYETAIVEAYGVRLIGWPAGVSFINPSNIGTVGDIHKLRDALKTRTCFWSALSSAEVKAHTAELDVRWLAGEVICEPQKKCSDAGVARKRKVPPRSNKNN
;
A
#
# COMPACT_ATOMS: atom_id res chain seq x y z
N MET A 1 7.16 -6.66 0.36
CA MET A 1 6.36 -5.50 0.80
C MET A 1 6.52 -4.40 -0.22
N ASN A 2 5.43 -3.75 -0.63
CA ASN A 2 5.49 -2.62 -1.55
C ASN A 2 5.79 -1.35 -0.75
N TYR A 3 7.06 -0.94 -0.72
CA TYR A 3 7.50 0.27 -0.03
C TYR A 3 7.17 1.54 -0.80
N THR A 4 7.13 1.47 -2.14
CA THR A 4 6.80 2.60 -3.01
C THR A 4 5.34 3.01 -2.85
N ASN A 5 4.41 2.04 -2.89
CA ASN A 5 2.99 2.29 -2.72
C ASN A 5 2.54 1.96 -1.29
N TYR A 6 3.36 2.26 -0.29
CA TYR A 6 3.13 1.82 1.09
C TYR A 6 1.78 2.27 1.64
N GLU A 7 1.43 3.55 1.46
CA GLU A 7 0.22 4.15 2.03
C GLU A 7 -1.04 3.47 1.45
N THR A 8 -1.10 3.22 0.15
CA THR A 8 -2.27 2.59 -0.50
C THR A 8 -2.25 1.06 -0.38
N ALA A 9 -1.13 0.41 -0.70
CA ALA A 9 -1.04 -1.04 -0.78
C ALA A 9 -0.91 -1.72 0.59
N ILE A 10 -0.53 -0.99 1.65
CA ILE A 10 -0.39 -1.52 3.00
C ILE A 10 -1.34 -0.85 3.98
N VAL A 11 -1.25 0.47 4.14
CA VAL A 11 -1.99 1.17 5.20
C VAL A 11 -3.49 1.18 4.90
N GLU A 12 -3.90 1.57 3.70
CA GLU A 12 -5.30 1.57 3.30
C GLU A 12 -5.85 0.14 3.08
N ALA A 13 -5.13 -0.69 2.32
CA ALA A 13 -5.63 -2.02 1.94
C ALA A 13 -5.75 -3.00 3.12
N TYR A 14 -4.84 -2.93 4.10
CA TYR A 14 -4.80 -3.87 5.23
C TYR A 14 -5.07 -3.22 6.58
N GLY A 15 -5.15 -1.89 6.66
CA GLY A 15 -5.39 -1.20 7.92
C GLY A 15 -4.25 -1.38 8.92
N VAL A 16 -3.00 -1.53 8.45
CA VAL A 16 -1.83 -1.71 9.32
C VAL A 16 -0.75 -0.70 8.98
N ARG A 17 -0.10 -0.16 10.01
CA ARG A 17 0.97 0.82 9.86
C ARG A 17 2.20 0.41 10.63
N LEU A 18 3.36 0.75 10.10
CA LEU A 18 4.65 0.56 10.72
C LEU A 18 4.96 1.83 11.51
N ILE A 19 4.89 1.72 12.84
CA ILE A 19 5.11 2.82 13.77
C ILE A 19 6.57 2.83 14.20
N GLY A 20 7.12 4.02 14.42
CA GLY A 20 8.45 4.20 15.02
C GLY A 20 9.60 3.78 14.12
N TRP A 21 9.45 3.97 12.81
CA TRP A 21 10.58 3.87 11.89
C TRP A 21 11.71 4.81 12.32
N PRO A 22 12.98 4.36 12.34
CA PRO A 22 14.07 5.13 12.90
C PRO A 22 14.32 6.45 12.15
N ALA A 23 14.49 7.52 12.92
CA ALA A 23 14.80 8.84 12.38
C ALA A 23 16.13 8.85 11.61
N GLY A 24 16.17 9.56 10.50
CA GLY A 24 17.34 9.66 9.63
C GLY A 24 17.58 8.45 8.72
N VAL A 25 16.72 7.42 8.77
CA VAL A 25 16.74 6.30 7.82
C VAL A 25 15.60 6.48 6.82
N SER A 26 15.91 6.53 5.53
CA SER A 26 14.91 6.63 4.48
C SER A 26 13.93 5.45 4.55
N PHE A 27 12.63 5.73 4.42
CA PHE A 27 11.59 4.71 4.38
C PHE A 27 11.57 4.05 3.00
N ILE A 28 12.49 3.11 2.77
CA ILE A 28 12.64 2.37 1.51
C ILE A 28 12.78 0.88 1.80
N ASN A 29 12.78 0.07 0.74
CA ASN A 29 13.08 -1.35 0.86
C ASN A 29 14.42 -1.54 1.61
N PRO A 30 14.47 -2.35 2.69
CA PRO A 30 15.69 -2.58 3.46
C PRO A 30 16.89 -3.05 2.62
N SER A 31 16.66 -3.78 1.53
CA SER A 31 17.71 -4.20 0.59
C SER A 31 18.33 -3.05 -0.21
N ASN A 32 17.63 -1.92 -0.32
CA ASN A 32 18.12 -0.71 -0.99
C ASN A 32 18.77 0.29 -0.01
N ILE A 33 18.79 0.01 1.30
CA ILE A 33 19.50 0.83 2.27
C ILE A 33 21.00 0.60 2.09
N GLY A 34 21.70 1.58 1.53
CA GLY A 34 23.14 1.43 1.20
C GLY A 34 24.08 1.53 2.40
N THR A 35 23.65 2.16 3.50
CA THR A 35 24.51 2.41 4.66
C THR A 35 24.33 1.34 5.72
N VAL A 36 25.41 0.64 6.08
CA VAL A 36 25.41 -0.37 7.15
C VAL A 36 24.90 0.20 8.49
N GLY A 37 25.28 1.44 8.81
CA GLY A 37 24.82 2.12 10.02
C GLY A 37 23.29 2.30 10.07
N ASP A 38 22.66 2.58 8.93
CA ASP A 38 21.20 2.77 8.86
C ASP A 38 20.46 1.43 8.92
N ILE A 39 21.03 0.37 8.34
CA ILE A 39 20.54 -1.00 8.51
C ILE A 39 20.61 -1.41 9.99
N HIS A 40 21.71 -1.10 10.68
CA HIS A 40 21.84 -1.37 12.12
C HIS A 40 20.80 -0.62 12.94
N LYS A 41 20.57 0.67 12.68
CA LYS A 41 19.50 1.44 13.35
C LYS A 41 18.12 0.80 13.15
N LEU A 42 17.80 0.40 11.91
CA LEU A 42 16.52 -0.26 11.61
C LEU A 42 16.40 -1.61 12.32
N ARG A 43 17.44 -2.44 12.26
CA ARG A 43 17.49 -3.72 12.96
C ARG A 43 17.28 -3.52 14.47
N ASP A 44 17.99 -2.57 15.05
CA ASP A 44 17.97 -2.35 16.48
C ASP A 44 16.60 -1.81 16.91
N ALA A 45 16.01 -0.89 16.15
CA ALA A 45 14.65 -0.40 16.39
C ALA A 45 13.58 -1.50 16.35
N LEU A 46 13.69 -2.43 15.40
CA LEU A 46 12.81 -3.61 15.32
C LEU A 46 13.02 -4.54 16.51
N LYS A 47 14.28 -4.77 16.92
CA LYS A 47 14.62 -5.62 18.07
C LYS A 47 14.14 -5.02 19.39
N THR A 48 14.30 -3.73 19.59
CA THR A 48 13.85 -3.01 20.80
C THR A 48 12.36 -2.72 20.80
N ARG A 49 11.61 -3.16 19.78
CA ARG A 49 10.17 -2.89 19.61
C ARG A 49 9.84 -1.39 19.59
N THR A 50 10.80 -0.55 19.24
CA THR A 50 10.53 0.88 18.99
C THR A 50 10.00 1.06 17.57
N CYS A 51 10.36 0.17 16.65
CA CYS A 51 9.71 0.02 15.35
C CYS A 51 8.85 -1.25 15.34
N PHE A 52 7.56 -1.13 15.05
CA PHE A 52 6.64 -2.26 15.06
C PHE A 52 5.38 -2.02 14.23
N TRP A 53 4.74 -3.10 13.81
CA TRP A 53 3.46 -3.05 13.13
C TRP A 53 2.32 -2.85 14.13
N SER A 54 1.46 -1.88 13.87
CA SER A 54 0.23 -1.64 14.60
C SER A 54 -0.96 -1.76 13.67
N ALA A 55 -2.03 -2.39 14.15
CA ALA A 55 -3.33 -2.27 13.53
C ALA A 55 -3.86 -0.85 13.71
N LEU A 56 -4.49 -0.32 12.67
CA LEU A 56 -5.25 0.90 12.70
C LEU A 56 -6.71 0.56 12.95
N SER A 57 -7.39 1.42 13.70
CA SER A 57 -8.85 1.41 13.78
C SER A 57 -9.47 1.79 12.45
N SER A 58 -10.73 1.42 12.24
CA SER A 58 -11.48 1.80 11.04
C SER A 58 -11.63 3.31 10.87
N ALA A 59 -11.61 4.08 11.97
CA ALA A 59 -11.61 5.54 11.92
C ALA A 59 -10.27 6.10 11.42
N GLU A 60 -9.15 5.54 11.89
CA GLU A 60 -7.81 5.97 11.46
C GLU A 60 -7.55 5.62 9.99
N VAL A 61 -7.99 4.45 9.53
CA VAL A 61 -7.90 4.09 8.10
C VAL A 61 -8.69 5.08 7.24
N LYS A 62 -9.92 5.42 7.63
CA LYS A 62 -10.74 6.41 6.89
C LYS A 62 -10.09 7.79 6.88
N ALA A 63 -9.55 8.24 8.00
CA ALA A 63 -8.85 9.50 8.09
C ALA A 63 -7.61 9.51 7.18
N HIS A 64 -6.87 8.40 7.15
CA HIS A 64 -5.72 8.23 6.28
C HIS A 64 -6.11 8.25 4.79
N THR A 65 -7.14 7.50 4.37
CA THR A 65 -7.65 7.54 2.99
C THR A 65 -8.08 8.96 2.61
N ALA A 66 -8.77 9.69 3.49
CA ALA A 66 -9.17 11.07 3.20
C ALA A 66 -7.96 12.00 3.03
N GLU A 67 -6.89 11.80 3.81
CA GLU A 67 -5.63 12.55 3.63
C GLU A 67 -4.97 12.23 2.27
N LEU A 68 -4.97 10.96 1.87
CA LEU A 68 -4.47 10.56 0.54
C LEU A 68 -5.31 11.18 -0.58
N ASP A 69 -6.64 11.20 -0.46
CA ASP A 69 -7.51 11.84 -1.45
C ASP A 69 -7.19 13.33 -1.61
N VAL A 70 -6.95 14.05 -0.51
CA VAL A 70 -6.56 15.46 -0.55
C VAL A 70 -5.22 15.66 -1.27
N ARG A 71 -4.22 14.82 -0.96
CA ARG A 71 -2.90 14.87 -1.63
C ARG A 71 -3.01 14.53 -3.12
N TRP A 72 -3.88 13.59 -3.48
CA TRP A 72 -4.14 13.22 -4.87
C TRP A 72 -4.77 14.38 -5.63
N LEU A 73 -5.76 15.04 -5.02
CA LEU A 73 -6.40 16.24 -5.58
C LEU A 73 -5.41 17.41 -5.70
N ALA A 74 -4.41 17.49 -4.82
CA ALA A 74 -3.30 18.45 -4.93
C ALA A 74 -2.30 18.10 -6.04
N GLY A 75 -2.43 16.93 -6.67
CA GLY A 75 -1.58 16.47 -7.77
C GLY A 75 -0.33 15.70 -7.33
N GLU A 76 -0.23 15.28 -6.06
CA GLU A 76 0.85 14.40 -5.60
C GLU A 76 0.65 12.98 -6.13
N VAL A 77 1.71 12.37 -6.65
CA VAL A 77 1.70 10.97 -7.08
C VAL A 77 1.87 10.07 -5.85
N ILE A 78 0.76 9.53 -5.36
CA ILE A 78 0.71 8.70 -4.14
C ILE A 78 1.01 7.23 -4.43
N CYS A 79 0.77 6.80 -5.66
CA CYS A 79 0.93 5.42 -6.07
C CYS A 79 1.51 5.35 -7.48
N GLU A 80 2.60 4.61 -7.64
CA GLU A 80 3.13 4.27 -8.95
C GLU A 80 2.27 3.16 -9.57
N PRO A 81 1.70 3.40 -10.77
CA PRO A 81 0.93 2.39 -11.47
C PRO A 81 1.80 1.18 -11.79
N GLN A 82 1.29 -0.04 -11.53
CA GLN A 82 1.99 -1.24 -11.93
C GLN A 82 2.09 -1.33 -13.45
N LYS A 83 3.26 -1.75 -13.94
CA LYS A 83 3.48 -1.99 -15.37
C LYS A 83 2.50 -3.07 -15.84
N LYS A 84 1.75 -2.76 -16.88
CA LYS A 84 0.88 -3.73 -17.54
C LYS A 84 1.74 -4.88 -18.08
N CYS A 85 1.38 -6.12 -17.74
CA CYS A 85 2.06 -7.30 -18.29
C CYS A 85 1.94 -7.31 -19.82
N SER A 86 3.02 -7.68 -20.51
CA SER A 86 3.05 -7.86 -21.97
C SER A 86 1.98 -8.82 -22.45
N ASP A 87 1.73 -9.88 -21.68
CA ASP A 87 0.80 -10.95 -21.98
C ASP A 87 -0.59 -10.71 -21.40
N ALA A 88 -0.92 -9.45 -21.08
CA ALA A 88 -2.25 -9.08 -20.62
C ALA A 88 -3.27 -9.38 -21.73
N GLY A 89 -3.93 -10.53 -21.62
CA GLY A 89 -4.96 -10.97 -22.54
C GLY A 89 -6.14 -10.00 -22.64
N VAL A 90 -6.93 -10.14 -23.69
CA VAL A 90 -8.12 -9.31 -23.91
C VAL A 90 -9.25 -9.74 -22.98
N ALA A 91 -10.04 -8.79 -22.50
CA ALA A 91 -11.22 -9.06 -21.70
C ALA A 91 -12.17 -10.04 -22.41
N ARG A 92 -12.53 -11.14 -21.75
CA ARG A 92 -13.45 -12.13 -22.30
C ARG A 92 -14.85 -11.51 -22.43
N LYS A 93 -15.45 -11.58 -23.64
CA LYS A 93 -16.84 -11.18 -23.85
C LYS A 93 -17.75 -12.00 -22.92
N ARG A 94 -18.51 -11.32 -22.05
CA ARG A 94 -19.55 -11.97 -21.25
C ARG A 94 -20.68 -12.42 -22.19
N LYS A 95 -21.05 -13.71 -22.13
CA LYS A 95 -22.28 -14.19 -22.76
C LYS A 95 -23.46 -13.54 -22.03
N VAL A 96 -24.34 -12.85 -22.75
CA VAL A 96 -25.60 -12.36 -22.21
C VAL A 96 -26.42 -13.60 -21.81
N PRO A 97 -26.90 -13.72 -20.56
CA PRO A 97 -27.76 -14.83 -20.19
C PRO A 97 -29.06 -14.77 -21.02
N PRO A 98 -29.59 -15.91 -21.48
CA PRO A 98 -30.82 -15.92 -22.27
C PRO A 98 -31.96 -15.34 -21.44
N ARG A 99 -32.70 -14.40 -22.06
CA ARG A 99 -33.91 -13.77 -21.51
C ARG A 99 -34.91 -14.89 -21.16
N SER A 100 -35.19 -15.09 -19.87
CA SER A 100 -36.23 -16.04 -19.46
C SER A 100 -37.58 -15.51 -19.92
N ASN A 101 -38.19 -16.21 -20.88
CA ASN A 101 -39.54 -15.90 -21.36
C ASN A 101 -40.54 -16.44 -20.33
N LYS A 102 -41.27 -15.54 -19.68
CA LYS A 102 -42.27 -15.85 -18.65
C LYS A 102 -43.63 -15.90 -19.35
N ASN A 103 -44.14 -17.10 -19.62
CA ASN A 103 -45.47 -17.29 -20.18
C ASN A 103 -46.40 -17.94 -19.14
N ASN A 104 -47.42 -17.17 -18.80
CA ASN A 104 -48.77 -17.46 -18.29
C ASN A 104 -48.97 -18.64 -17.35
#